data_AF-A0A2W6WWN6-F1
#
_entry.id   AF-A0A2W6WWN6-F1
#
_cell.length_a   1.000
_cell.length_b   1.000
_cell.length_c   1.000
_cell.angle_alpha   90.00
_cell.angle_beta   90.00
_cell.angle_gamma   90.00
#
_symmetry.space_group_name_H-M   'P 1'
#
loop_
_entity.id
_entity.type
_entity.pdbx_description
1 polymer ?
#
loop_
_entity_poly.entity_id
_entity_poly.type
_entity_poly.pdbx_seq_one_letter_code
_entity_poly.pdbx_strand_id
1 'polypeptide(L)'
;MATMNISLPDPMKNWVEAQTATGRYSNASDYVRDLIRRDQERLAKVAHMQMLVDEARQGGISDETMEDIRVRALHQAGLKR
;
A
#
# COMPACT_ATOMS: atom_id res chain seq x y z
N MET A 1 -13.69 22.87 0.40
CA MET A 1 -13.79 21.43 0.11
C MET A 1 -14.84 21.23 -0.97
N ALA A 2 -14.63 20.29 -1.90
CA ALA A 2 -15.70 19.84 -2.80
C ALA A 2 -16.64 18.92 -2.01
N THR A 3 -17.94 19.05 -2.24
CA THR A 3 -18.97 18.20 -1.61
C THR A 3 -19.32 17.04 -2.54
N MET A 4 -19.37 15.83 -2.01
CA MET A 4 -19.80 14.63 -2.73
C MET A 4 -20.94 13.98 -1.93
N ASN A 5 -22.10 13.81 -2.57
CA ASN A 5 -23.25 13.12 -1.97
C ASN A 5 -23.20 11.64 -2.36
N ILE A 6 -23.33 10.76 -1.36
CA ILE A 6 -23.35 9.30 -1.57
C ILE A 6 -24.60 8.74 -0.87
N SER A 7 -25.41 7.99 -1.61
CA SER A 7 -26.51 7.20 -1.04
C SER A 7 -26.00 5.82 -0.64
N LEU A 8 -26.28 5.40 0.59
CA LEU A 8 -25.90 4.12 1.14
C LEU A 8 -27.15 3.36 1.58
N PRO A 9 -27.22 2.03 1.38
CA PRO A 9 -28.20 1.19 2.06
C PRO A 9 -28.07 1.29 3.58
N ASP A 10 -29.18 1.10 4.30
CA ASP A 10 -29.22 1.22 5.77
C ASP A 10 -28.11 0.43 6.49
N PRO A 11 -27.79 -0.83 6.13
CA PRO A 11 -26.70 -1.55 6.78
C PRO A 11 -25.34 -0.86 6.67
N MET A 12 -25.05 -0.26 5.50
CA MET A 12 -23.79 0.45 5.26
C MET A 12 -23.75 1.78 5.99
N LYS A 13 -24.88 2.50 6.04
CA LYS A 13 -25.01 3.73 6.83
C LYS A 13 -24.75 3.44 8.31
N ASN A 14 -25.41 2.44 8.88
CA ASN A 14 -25.25 2.04 10.28
C ASN A 14 -23.80 1.65 10.59
N TRP A 15 -23.14 0.96 9.65
CA TRP A 15 -21.72 0.64 9.78
C TRP A 15 -20.85 1.90 9.87
N VAL A 16 -21.04 2.87 8.96
CA VAL A 16 -20.29 4.14 8.96
C VAL A 16 -20.53 4.91 10.26
N GLU A 17 -21.77 4.98 10.73
CA GLU A 17 -22.12 5.66 11.98
C GLU A 17 -21.44 5.00 13.19
N ALA A 18 -21.40 3.66 13.24
CA ALA A 18 -20.70 2.93 14.29
C ALA A 18 -19.19 3.25 14.32
N GLN A 19 -18.55 3.50 13.18
CA GLN A 19 -17.14 3.90 13.15
C GLN A 19 -16.91 5.26 13.81
N THR A 20 -17.85 6.20 13.65
CA THR A 20 -17.76 7.53 14.26
C THR A 20 -18.03 7.50 15.77
N ALA A 21 -18.90 6.60 16.22
CA ALA A 21 -19.22 6.42 17.65
C ALA A 21 -18.00 5.99 18.50
N THR A 22 -16.98 5.40 17.88
CA THR A 22 -15.74 5.01 18.58
C THR A 22 -14.87 6.20 18.99
N GLY A 23 -15.16 7.42 18.51
CA GLY A 23 -14.33 8.61 18.72
C GLY A 23 -13.10 8.68 17.80
N ARG A 24 -12.83 7.66 16.99
CA ARG A 24 -11.73 7.65 16.01
C ARG A 24 -11.96 8.62 14.86
N TYR A 25 -13.21 8.86 14.49
CA TYR A 25 -13.60 9.74 13.40
C TYR A 25 -14.68 10.71 13.88
N SER A 26 -14.51 12.00 13.59
CA SER A 26 -15.44 13.04 14.05
C SER A 26 -16.78 13.02 13.31
N ASN A 27 -16.81 12.49 12.09
CA ASN A 27 -18.03 12.34 11.27
C ASN A 27 -17.82 11.31 10.14
N ALA A 28 -18.91 11.00 9.42
CA ALA A 28 -18.91 10.05 8.31
C ALA A 28 -17.95 10.46 7.18
N SER A 29 -17.85 11.75 6.86
CA SER A 29 -16.96 12.26 5.81
C SER A 29 -15.49 12.06 6.16
N ASP A 30 -15.13 12.13 7.44
CA ASP A 30 -13.76 11.83 7.92
C ASP A 30 -13.43 10.36 7.73
N TYR A 31 -14.36 9.47 8.08
CA TYR A 31 -14.21 8.04 7.84
C TYR A 31 -14.04 7.72 6.35
N VAL A 32 -14.91 8.27 5.50
CA VAL A 32 -14.86 8.04 4.04
C VAL A 32 -13.56 8.59 3.44
N ARG A 33 -13.09 9.77 3.86
CA ARG A 33 -11.80 10.32 3.39
C ARG A 33 -10.63 9.42 3.78
N ASP A 34 -10.67 8.83 4.97
CA ASP A 34 -9.64 7.87 5.39
C ASP A 34 -9.69 6.57 4.59
N LEU A 35 -10.89 6.04 4.29
CA LEU A 35 -11.04 4.89 3.41
C LEU A 35 -10.47 5.14 2.01
N ILE A 36 -10.75 6.31 1.42
CA ILE A 36 -10.21 6.70 0.11
C ILE A 36 -8.68 6.74 0.16
N ARG A 37 -8.09 7.33 1.21
CA ARG A 37 -6.63 7.39 1.36
C ARG A 37 -6.03 5.98 1.44
N ARG A 38 -6.61 5.09 2.24
CA ARG A 38 -6.14 3.70 2.37
C ARG A 38 -6.25 2.94 1.04
N ASP A 39 -7.31 3.18 0.28
CA ASP A 39 -7.45 2.57 -1.04
C ASP A 39 -6.39 3.07 -2.01
N GLN A 40 -6.14 4.40 -2.04
CA GLN A 40 -5.06 4.99 -2.84
C GLN A 40 -3.69 4.43 -2.46
N GLU A 41 -3.38 4.34 -1.16
CA GLU A 41 -2.12 3.76 -0.67
C GLU A 41 -1.98 2.29 -1.06
N ARG A 42 -3.05 1.51 -0.97
CA ARG A 42 -3.06 0.10 -1.38
C ARG A 42 -2.80 -0.03 -2.88
N LEU A 43 -3.48 0.76 -3.71
CA LEU A 43 -3.29 0.76 -5.16
C LEU A 43 -1.88 1.18 -5.54
N ALA A 44 -1.33 2.22 -4.88
CA ALA A 44 0.05 2.65 -5.11
C ALA A 44 1.07 1.56 -4.77
N LYS A 45 0.88 0.85 -3.65
CA LYS A 45 1.74 -0.29 -3.26
C LYS A 45 1.69 -1.40 -4.29
N VAL A 46 0.49 -1.77 -4.75
CA VAL A 46 0.33 -2.80 -5.78
C VAL A 46 1.00 -2.38 -7.10
N ALA A 47 0.77 -1.14 -7.55
CA ALA A 47 1.38 -0.62 -8.77
C ALA A 47 2.91 -0.59 -8.68
N HIS A 48 3.46 -0.20 -7.52
CA HIS A 48 4.90 -0.21 -7.29
C HIS A 48 5.48 -1.63 -7.34
N MET A 49 4.83 -2.59 -6.66
CA MET A 49 5.25 -4.00 -6.72
C MET A 49 5.18 -4.56 -8.14
N GLN A 50 4.14 -4.20 -8.91
CA GLN A 50 4.00 -4.64 -10.29
C GLN A 50 5.14 -4.11 -11.17
N MET A 51 5.53 -2.83 -11.01
CA MET A 51 6.71 -2.29 -11.70
C MET A 51 7.99 -3.06 -11.39
N LEU A 52 8.26 -3.36 -10.11
CA LEU A 52 9.46 -4.11 -9.72
C LEU A 52 9.46 -5.54 -10.30
N VAL A 53 8.30 -6.19 -10.36
CA VAL A 53 8.15 -7.51 -10.99
C VAL A 53 8.38 -7.44 -12.49
N ASP A 54 7.85 -6.40 -13.15
CA ASP A 54 8.01 -6.23 -14.60
C ASP A 54 9.48 -5.93 -14.96
N GLU A 55 10.16 -5.11 -14.16
CA GLU A 55 11.60 -4.85 -14.28
C GLU A 55 12.40 -6.16 -14.11
N ALA A 56 12.11 -6.94 -13.07
CA ALA A 56 12.78 -8.22 -12.84
C ALA A 56 12.56 -9.22 -13.99
N ARG A 57 11.34 -9.28 -14.56
CA ARG A 57 11.04 -10.13 -15.71
C ARG A 57 11.81 -9.70 -16.96
N GLN A 58 11.96 -8.39 -17.18
CA GLN A 58 12.73 -7.86 -18.30
C GLN A 58 14.24 -8.11 -18.12
N GLY A 59 14.73 -8.09 -16.88
CA GLY A 59 16.13 -8.37 -16.54
C GLY A 59 16.57 -9.83 -16.74
N GLY A 60 15.63 -10.75 -16.93
CA GLY A 60 15.92 -12.17 -17.13
C GLY A 60 16.30 -12.90 -15.84
N ILE A 61 16.70 -14.17 -15.98
CA ILE A 61 17.10 -15.01 -14.84
C ILE A 61 18.60 -14.82 -14.62
N SER A 62 18.98 -14.54 -13.37
CA SER A 62 20.39 -14.46 -12.98
C SER A 62 20.98 -15.87 -12.77
N ASP A 63 22.22 -16.05 -13.22
CA ASP A 63 23.03 -17.23 -12.92
C ASP A 63 23.79 -17.10 -11.58
N GLU A 64 23.67 -15.97 -10.87
CA GLU A 64 24.31 -15.76 -9.56
C GLU A 64 23.80 -16.77 -8.53
N THR A 65 24.73 -17.41 -7.83
CA THR A 65 24.39 -18.22 -6.66
C THR A 65 24.16 -17.33 -5.43
N MET A 66 23.58 -17.91 -4.37
CA MET A 66 23.40 -17.20 -3.10
C MET A 66 24.75 -16.74 -2.48
N GLU A 67 25.84 -17.46 -2.75
CA GLU A 67 27.17 -17.06 -2.29
C GLU A 67 27.68 -15.84 -3.07
N ASP A 68 27.48 -15.80 -4.38
CA ASP A 68 27.84 -14.65 -5.22
C ASP A 68 27.08 -13.39 -4.76
N ILE A 69 25.76 -13.52 -4.52
CA ILE A 69 24.91 -12.44 -4.00
C ILE A 69 25.43 -11.96 -2.63
N ARG A 70 25.82 -12.88 -1.75
CA ARG A 70 26.33 -12.54 -0.42
C ARG A 70 27.67 -11.80 -0.49
N VAL A 71 28.61 -12.27 -1.31
CA VAL A 71 29.90 -11.60 -1.50
C VAL A 71 29.70 -10.20 -2.07
N ARG A 72 28.81 -10.05 -3.06
CA ARG A 72 28.45 -8.75 -3.65
C ARG A 72 27.83 -7.80 -2.61
N ALA A 73 26.91 -8.28 -1.78
CA ALA A 73 26.27 -7.48 -0.74
C ALA A 73 27.27 -7.02 0.35
N LEU A 74 28.17 -7.90 0.80
CA LEU A 74 29.22 -7.55 1.76
C LEU A 74 30.18 -6.50 1.19
N HIS A 75 30.52 -6.62 -0.09
CA HIS A 75 31.34 -5.62 -0.77
C HIS A 75 30.65 -4.25 -0.83
N GLN A 76 29.37 -4.21 -1.20
CA GLN A 76 28.58 -2.96 -1.25
C GLN A 76 28.42 -2.31 0.13
N ALA A 77 28.32 -3.12 1.19
CA ALA A 77 28.24 -2.64 2.57
C ALA A 77 29.59 -2.17 3.14
N GLY A 78 30.70 -2.29 2.40
CA GLY A 78 32.04 -1.93 2.88
C GLY A 78 32.59 -2.89 3.95
N LEU A 79 31.94 -4.04 4.14
CA LEU A 79 32.31 -5.07 5.12
C LEU A 79 33.17 -6.13 4.42
N LYS A 80 34.40 -5.77 4.04
CA LYS A 80 35.39 -6.76 3.59
C LYS A 80 36.20 -7.25 4.80
N ARG A 81 36.35 -8.58 4.90
CA ARG A 81 37.57 -9.19 5.46
C ARG A 81 38.64 -9.14 4.38
#